data_AF-W6UKD4-F1
#
_entry.id   AF-W6UKD4-F1
#
_cell.length_a   1.000
_cell.length_b   1.000
_cell.length_c   1.000
_cell.angle_alpha   90.00
_cell.angle_beta   90.00
_cell.angle_gamma   90.00
#
_symmetry.space_group_name_H-M   'P 1'
#
loop_
_entity.id
_entity.type
_entity.pdbx_description
1 polymer ?
#
loop_
_entity_poly.entity_id
_entity_poly.type
_entity_poly.pdbx_seq_one_letter_code
_entity_poly.pdbx_strand_id
1 'polypeptide(L)'
;MVPVLPTPTRNAYTSQMTSEKRNATQPPLYHQRQSLMLCAVHAINNVLQRDAVTKADLNRICEELAPNCSPLMNPHRNILGLGNFDANALIVALQQTGHDIVWFDKRTSLAEHRLDWNKIVGCILNTRRKSLASVGGRHWVAFRGFPTSDPDVVNYYDFDSKLRQPALVAKSHAQFSEYIERRLKELPDSQLLFVVPKEVLADRTWRLPPSPKPTVEEELVVEQRRSHPVAKTS
;
A
#
# COMPACT_ATOMS: atom_id res chain seq x y z
N MET A 1 45.72 50.96 34.75
CA MET A 1 45.97 49.84 33.81
C MET A 1 44.98 48.73 34.10
N VAL A 2 43.96 48.61 33.25
CA VAL A 2 42.99 47.48 33.23
C VAL A 2 42.73 47.23 31.74
N PRO A 3 42.81 45.99 31.24
CA PRO A 3 42.87 45.72 29.80
C PRO A 3 41.49 45.82 29.15
N VAL A 4 41.46 46.46 27.97
CA VAL A 4 40.30 46.56 27.08
C VAL A 4 40.14 45.22 26.35
N LEU A 5 39.01 44.56 26.51
CA LEU A 5 38.65 43.35 25.77
C LEU A 5 38.20 43.71 24.34
N PRO A 6 38.54 42.91 23.31
CA PRO A 6 38.17 43.20 21.93
C PRO A 6 36.68 42.94 21.69
N THR A 7 36.02 43.90 21.04
CA THR A 7 34.66 43.77 20.49
C THR A 7 34.65 42.77 19.33
N PRO A 8 33.74 41.77 19.33
CA PRO A 8 33.60 40.86 18.20
C PRO A 8 32.92 41.54 17.00
N THR A 9 33.50 41.33 15.82
CA THR A 9 33.07 41.85 14.52
C THR A 9 31.68 41.34 14.13
N ARG A 10 30.85 42.26 13.63
CA ARG A 10 29.42 42.14 13.26
C ARG A 10 29.13 41.26 12.02
N ASN A 11 29.91 40.21 11.76
CA ASN A 11 29.75 39.36 10.57
C ASN A 11 29.69 37.85 10.83
N ALA A 12 29.56 37.40 12.08
CA ALA A 12 29.38 35.97 12.40
C ALA A 12 27.94 35.57 12.74
N TYR A 13 27.01 36.53 12.90
CA TYR A 13 25.63 36.25 13.32
C TYR A 13 24.63 35.97 12.18
N THR A 14 25.04 36.16 10.92
CA THR A 14 24.16 35.97 9.75
C THR A 14 24.38 34.63 9.03
N SER A 15 25.34 33.80 9.48
CA SER A 15 25.63 32.49 8.88
C SER A 15 25.12 31.29 9.69
N GLN A 16 24.40 31.51 10.80
CA GLN A 16 23.81 30.44 11.61
C GLN A 16 22.27 30.38 11.58
N MET A 17 21.60 31.25 10.81
CA MET A 17 20.14 31.26 10.66
C MET A 17 19.64 30.78 9.28
N THR A 18 20.47 30.07 8.51
CA THR A 18 20.09 29.54 7.18
C THR A 18 20.15 28.01 7.03
N SER A 19 20.42 27.23 8.08
CA SER A 19 20.35 25.75 7.99
C SER A 19 19.15 25.10 8.68
N GLU A 20 18.36 25.83 9.47
CA GLU A 20 17.20 25.24 10.20
C GLU A 20 15.86 25.32 9.45
N LYS A 21 15.85 25.79 8.21
CA LYS A 21 14.69 25.69 7.31
C LYS A 21 15.00 24.71 6.18
N ARG A 22 14.68 23.41 6.39
CA ARG A 22 14.27 22.41 5.38
C ARG A 22 14.31 20.96 5.91
N ASN A 23 13.74 20.72 7.09
CA ASN A 23 13.22 19.38 7.38
C ASN A 23 11.78 19.55 7.85
N ALA A 24 10.87 19.72 6.88
CA ALA A 24 9.50 19.30 7.08
C ALA A 24 9.54 17.77 7.15
N THR A 25 9.97 17.24 8.29
CA THR A 25 10.08 15.81 8.54
C THR A 25 8.65 15.28 8.43
N GLN A 26 8.41 14.47 7.40
CA GLN A 26 7.15 13.74 7.27
C GLN A 26 6.85 13.07 8.62
N PRO A 27 5.60 13.14 9.12
CA PRO A 27 5.24 12.49 10.37
C PRO A 27 5.66 11.01 10.31
N PRO A 28 6.12 10.44 11.44
CA PRO A 28 6.64 9.08 11.46
C PRO A 28 5.56 8.11 10.96
N LEU A 29 5.94 7.22 10.05
CA LEU A 29 5.05 6.20 9.52
C LEU A 29 4.58 5.27 10.65
N TYR A 30 3.27 5.06 10.71
CA TYR A 30 2.67 4.13 11.66
C TYR A 30 3.03 2.70 11.27
N HIS A 31 3.51 1.90 12.24
CA HIS A 31 3.87 0.50 12.02
C HIS A 31 3.61 -0.38 13.23
N GLN A 32 2.64 -1.28 13.12
CA GLN A 32 2.45 -2.38 14.06
C GLN A 32 3.31 -3.57 13.67
N ARG A 33 4.17 -3.96 14.61
CA ARG A 33 4.98 -5.17 14.52
C ARG A 33 4.16 -6.38 14.95
N GLN A 34 4.49 -7.54 14.37
CA GLN A 34 3.74 -8.76 14.57
C GLN A 34 3.80 -9.20 16.03
N SER A 35 2.62 -9.43 16.60
CA SER A 35 2.42 -10.16 17.84
C SER A 35 1.60 -11.42 17.56
N LEU A 36 2.07 -12.57 18.03
CA LEU A 36 1.39 -13.86 17.86
C LEU A 36 1.03 -14.15 16.39
N MET A 37 -0.21 -14.59 16.12
CA MET A 37 -0.73 -14.89 14.79
C MET A 37 -1.66 -13.77 14.26
N LEU A 38 -1.44 -12.51 14.68
CA LEU A 38 -2.34 -11.39 14.39
C LEU A 38 -1.99 -10.62 13.10
N CYS A 39 -1.33 -11.26 12.13
CA CYS A 39 -0.89 -10.58 10.91
C CYS A 39 -2.02 -9.90 10.13
N ALA A 40 -3.26 -10.41 10.20
CA ALA A 40 -4.43 -9.74 9.60
C ALA A 40 -4.76 -8.39 10.29
N VAL A 41 -4.79 -8.36 11.63
CA VAL A 41 -5.00 -7.13 12.43
C VAL A 41 -3.94 -6.09 12.04
N HIS A 42 -2.68 -6.51 12.06
CA HIS A 42 -1.56 -5.61 11.76
C HIS A 42 -1.58 -5.14 10.30
N ALA A 43 -1.94 -5.99 9.34
CA ALA A 43 -2.06 -5.57 7.95
C ALA A 43 -3.16 -4.51 7.77
N ILE A 44 -4.32 -4.66 8.42
CA ILE A 44 -5.39 -3.65 8.37
C ILE A 44 -4.90 -2.33 9.00
N ASN A 45 -4.35 -2.39 10.21
CA ASN A 45 -3.90 -1.19 10.91
C ASN A 45 -2.75 -0.48 10.17
N ASN A 46 -1.80 -1.25 9.63
CA ASN A 46 -0.69 -0.72 8.85
C ASN A 46 -1.16 -0.12 7.52
N VAL A 47 -2.03 -0.79 6.76
CA VAL A 47 -2.53 -0.20 5.50
C VAL A 47 -3.35 1.05 5.78
N LEU A 48 -4.11 1.11 6.88
CA LEU A 48 -4.90 2.29 7.27
C LEU A 48 -4.08 3.37 8.00
N GLN A 49 -2.84 3.05 8.41
CA GLN A 49 -1.92 3.93 9.15
C GLN A 49 -2.48 4.42 10.50
N ARG A 50 -3.18 3.55 11.23
CA ARG A 50 -3.75 3.82 12.56
C ARG A 50 -4.18 2.53 13.26
N ASP A 51 -4.44 2.60 14.57
CA ASP A 51 -5.08 1.52 15.34
C ASP A 51 -6.58 1.43 14.99
N ALA A 52 -6.92 0.88 13.83
CA ALA A 52 -8.29 0.81 13.31
C ALA A 52 -9.09 -0.38 13.84
N VAL A 53 -8.42 -1.51 14.08
CA VAL A 53 -9.03 -2.76 14.54
C VAL A 53 -8.13 -3.47 15.55
N THR A 54 -8.74 -4.30 16.39
CA THR A 54 -8.08 -5.09 17.42
C THR A 54 -8.29 -6.59 17.20
N LYS A 55 -7.57 -7.41 17.97
CA LYS A 55 -7.84 -8.85 18.05
C LYS A 55 -9.29 -9.14 18.47
N ALA A 56 -9.83 -8.35 19.41
CA ALA A 56 -11.19 -8.54 19.91
C ALA A 56 -12.22 -8.30 18.79
N ASP A 57 -12.01 -7.27 17.97
CA ASP A 57 -12.88 -6.98 16.82
C ASP A 57 -12.92 -8.13 15.83
N LEU A 58 -11.75 -8.64 15.42
CA LEU A 58 -11.69 -9.76 14.48
C LEU A 58 -12.23 -11.07 15.10
N ASN A 59 -12.03 -11.28 16.40
CA ASN A 59 -12.63 -12.42 17.09
C ASN A 59 -14.17 -12.37 17.06
N ARG A 60 -14.76 -11.21 17.37
CA ARG A 60 -16.22 -10.99 17.29
C ARG A 60 -16.73 -11.23 15.88
N ILE A 61 -16.04 -10.69 14.87
CA ILE A 61 -16.39 -10.92 13.46
C ILE A 61 -16.37 -12.40 13.11
N CYS A 62 -15.37 -13.17 13.55
CA CYS A 62 -15.35 -14.61 13.31
C CYS A 62 -16.55 -15.33 13.93
N GLU A 63 -16.99 -14.92 15.13
CA GLU A 63 -18.17 -15.48 15.80
C GLU A 63 -19.46 -15.15 15.03
N GLU A 64 -19.58 -13.91 14.53
CA GLU A 64 -20.71 -13.47 13.70
C GLU A 64 -20.76 -14.21 12.35
N LEU A 65 -19.60 -14.53 11.75
CA LEU A 65 -19.52 -15.28 10.49
C LEU A 65 -19.87 -16.77 10.65
N ALA A 66 -19.75 -17.33 11.86
CA ALA A 66 -20.02 -18.73 12.14
C ALA A 66 -20.85 -18.89 13.44
N PRO A 67 -22.09 -18.38 13.48
CA PRO A 67 -22.87 -18.25 14.72
C PRO A 67 -23.27 -19.60 15.33
N ASN A 68 -23.28 -20.66 14.52
CA ASN A 68 -23.67 -22.01 14.94
C ASN A 68 -22.47 -22.90 15.29
N CYS A 69 -21.25 -22.36 15.29
CA CYS A 69 -20.03 -23.10 15.61
C CYS A 69 -19.56 -22.80 17.04
N SER A 70 -19.16 -23.84 17.77
CA SER A 70 -18.45 -23.66 19.04
C SER A 70 -17.16 -22.83 18.82
N PRO A 71 -16.73 -21.98 19.76
CA PRO A 71 -15.54 -21.14 19.61
C PRO A 71 -14.25 -21.90 19.22
N LEU A 72 -14.15 -23.17 19.61
CA LEU A 72 -13.04 -24.09 19.30
C LEU A 72 -13.11 -24.68 17.87
N MET A 73 -14.23 -24.54 17.17
CA MET A 73 -14.48 -25.07 15.82
C MET A 73 -14.73 -23.94 14.80
N ASN A 74 -14.37 -22.71 15.13
CA ASN A 74 -14.58 -21.59 14.23
C ASN A 74 -13.63 -21.68 13.02
N PRO A 75 -14.13 -21.77 11.77
CA PRO A 75 -13.27 -21.96 10.59
C PRO A 75 -12.48 -20.71 10.18
N HIS A 76 -12.81 -19.54 10.75
CA HIS A 76 -12.23 -18.24 10.37
C HIS A 76 -11.05 -17.81 11.25
N ARG A 77 -10.69 -18.60 12.28
CA ARG A 77 -9.55 -18.36 13.17
C ARG A 77 -8.95 -19.67 13.66
N ASN A 78 -7.77 -19.63 14.27
CA ASN A 78 -7.21 -20.83 14.87
C ASN A 78 -8.02 -21.32 16.09
N ILE A 79 -7.98 -22.62 16.36
CA ILE A 79 -8.74 -23.31 17.41
C ILE A 79 -8.54 -22.68 18.80
N LEU A 80 -7.33 -22.15 19.06
CA LEU A 80 -6.98 -21.52 20.35
C LEU A 80 -7.33 -20.02 20.43
N GLY A 81 -7.94 -19.43 19.39
CA GLY A 81 -8.31 -18.01 19.36
C GLY A 81 -7.11 -17.06 19.50
N LEU A 82 -5.92 -17.48 19.10
CA LEU A 82 -4.68 -16.67 19.11
C LEU A 82 -4.51 -15.83 17.83
N GLY A 83 -5.35 -16.03 16.81
CA GLY A 83 -5.34 -15.29 15.55
C GLY A 83 -5.48 -16.19 14.32
N ASN A 84 -4.65 -15.96 13.30
CA ASN A 84 -4.69 -16.62 11.99
C ASN A 84 -6.04 -16.39 11.26
N PHE A 85 -6.47 -15.14 11.25
CA PHE A 85 -7.73 -14.74 10.62
C PHE A 85 -7.69 -14.94 9.11
N ASP A 86 -8.78 -15.48 8.55
CA ASP A 86 -8.93 -15.69 7.12
C ASP A 86 -9.31 -14.42 6.35
N ALA A 87 -9.55 -14.57 5.05
CA ALA A 87 -9.89 -13.44 4.18
C ALA A 87 -11.26 -12.83 4.53
N ASN A 88 -12.25 -13.63 4.92
CA ASN A 88 -13.59 -13.14 5.21
C ASN A 88 -13.58 -12.24 6.44
N ALA A 89 -12.90 -12.66 7.52
CA ALA A 89 -12.74 -11.84 8.71
C ALA A 89 -12.01 -10.52 8.41
N LEU A 90 -10.95 -10.56 7.58
CA LEU A 90 -10.22 -9.37 7.15
C LEU A 90 -11.11 -8.40 6.34
N ILE A 91 -11.91 -8.92 5.41
CA ILE A 91 -12.80 -8.11 4.56
C ILE A 91 -13.87 -7.44 5.41
N VAL A 92 -14.56 -8.20 6.27
CA VAL A 92 -15.60 -7.64 7.15
C VAL A 92 -15.00 -6.60 8.11
N ALA A 93 -13.78 -6.84 8.62
CA ALA A 93 -13.10 -5.88 9.47
C ALA A 93 -12.82 -4.57 8.72
N LEU A 94 -12.29 -4.62 7.48
CA LEU A 94 -12.12 -3.42 6.64
C LEU A 94 -13.46 -2.70 6.40
N GLN A 95 -14.54 -3.46 6.13
CA GLN A 95 -15.88 -2.91 5.96
C GLN A 95 -16.40 -2.19 7.20
N GLN A 96 -16.10 -2.65 8.41
CA GLN A 96 -16.46 -1.94 9.64
C GLN A 96 -15.68 -0.63 9.82
N THR A 97 -14.58 -0.42 9.08
CA THR A 97 -13.80 0.83 9.11
C THR A 97 -14.13 1.83 7.99
N GLY A 98 -15.18 1.58 7.20
CA GLY A 98 -15.55 2.42 6.05
C GLY A 98 -14.79 2.13 4.75
N HIS A 99 -14.02 1.04 4.72
CA HIS A 99 -13.25 0.61 3.55
C HIS A 99 -13.82 -0.67 2.97
N ASP A 100 -13.44 -1.02 1.76
CA ASP A 100 -13.70 -2.32 1.15
C ASP A 100 -12.50 -2.71 0.27
N ILE A 101 -12.63 -3.84 -0.42
CA ILE A 101 -11.55 -4.40 -1.23
C ILE A 101 -11.93 -4.62 -2.68
N VAL A 102 -10.94 -4.47 -3.55
CA VAL A 102 -10.96 -4.94 -4.93
C VAL A 102 -9.98 -6.09 -5.05
N TRP A 103 -10.47 -7.25 -5.49
CA TRP A 103 -9.63 -8.40 -5.80
C TRP A 103 -8.84 -8.15 -7.09
N PHE A 104 -7.52 -8.27 -7.00
CA PHE A 104 -6.68 -8.24 -8.20
C PHE A 104 -6.80 -9.55 -8.97
N ASP A 105 -7.11 -9.44 -10.27
CA ASP A 105 -7.10 -10.57 -11.20
C ASP A 105 -5.67 -10.79 -11.72
N LYS A 106 -5.05 -11.86 -11.23
CA LYS A 106 -3.66 -12.23 -11.56
C LYS A 106 -3.46 -12.73 -12.99
N ARG A 107 -4.55 -12.88 -13.77
CA ARG A 107 -4.47 -13.24 -15.20
C ARG A 107 -4.03 -12.08 -16.09
N THR A 108 -4.02 -10.86 -15.54
CA THR A 108 -3.65 -9.61 -16.21
C THR A 108 -2.58 -8.87 -15.42
N SER A 109 -1.87 -7.94 -16.04
CA SER A 109 -0.92 -7.04 -15.37
C SER A 109 -1.61 -5.92 -14.58
N LEU A 110 -0.91 -5.30 -13.63
CA LEU A 110 -1.39 -4.12 -12.90
C LEU A 110 -1.61 -2.92 -13.82
N ALA A 111 -0.81 -2.80 -14.87
CA ALA A 111 -0.99 -1.78 -15.90
C ALA A 111 -2.35 -1.93 -16.61
N GLU A 112 -2.76 -3.16 -16.94
CA GLU A 112 -4.05 -3.45 -17.58
C GLU A 112 -5.26 -3.21 -16.66
N HIS A 113 -5.08 -3.25 -15.34
CA HIS A 113 -6.16 -2.91 -14.40
C HIS A 113 -6.52 -1.42 -14.40
N ARG A 114 -5.65 -0.56 -14.95
CA ARG A 114 -5.86 0.89 -15.09
C ARG A 114 -6.33 1.52 -13.78
N LEU A 115 -5.64 1.19 -12.68
CA LEU A 115 -5.97 1.66 -11.34
C LEU A 115 -5.87 3.19 -11.26
N ASP A 116 -6.87 3.84 -10.65
CA ASP A 116 -6.77 5.22 -10.20
C ASP A 116 -6.08 5.24 -8.82
N TRP A 117 -4.75 5.34 -8.83
CA TRP A 117 -3.93 5.26 -7.62
C TRP A 117 -4.27 6.31 -6.56
N ASN A 118 -4.89 7.43 -6.94
CA ASN A 118 -5.32 8.47 -6.00
C ASN A 118 -6.49 8.02 -5.12
N LYS A 119 -7.23 6.99 -5.54
CA LYS A 119 -8.39 6.44 -4.82
C LYS A 119 -8.08 5.11 -4.12
N ILE A 120 -6.87 4.58 -4.32
CA ILE A 120 -6.39 3.38 -3.66
C ILE A 120 -5.69 3.79 -2.35
N VAL A 121 -6.19 3.31 -1.22
CA VAL A 121 -5.56 3.56 0.10
C VAL A 121 -4.23 2.81 0.20
N GLY A 122 -4.21 1.58 -0.30
CA GLY A 122 -3.05 0.70 -0.30
C GLY A 122 -3.45 -0.68 -0.79
N CYS A 123 -2.59 -1.68 -0.59
CA CYS A 123 -2.95 -3.05 -0.90
C CYS A 123 -2.48 -4.02 0.19
N ILE A 124 -3.19 -5.14 0.32
CA ILE A 124 -2.86 -6.23 1.21
C ILE A 124 -2.56 -7.47 0.36
N LEU A 125 -1.39 -8.05 0.56
CA LEU A 125 -0.97 -9.31 -0.03
C LEU A 125 -1.16 -10.44 0.98
N ASN A 126 -1.94 -11.44 0.62
CA ASN A 126 -1.97 -12.72 1.30
C ASN A 126 -0.96 -13.66 0.66
N THR A 127 0.06 -14.09 1.37
CA THR A 127 1.10 -14.97 0.81
C THR A 127 1.37 -16.19 1.69
N ARG A 128 1.70 -17.32 1.06
CA ARG A 128 2.23 -18.51 1.75
C ARG A 128 3.75 -18.45 1.69
N ARG A 129 4.43 -18.18 2.82
CA ARG A 129 5.90 -18.28 2.85
C ARG A 129 6.33 -19.72 3.08
N LYS A 130 7.21 -20.22 2.23
CA LYS A 130 7.99 -21.44 2.51
C LYS A 130 9.14 -21.03 3.44
N SER A 131 8.95 -21.17 4.74
CA SER A 131 10.03 -20.99 5.72
C SER A 131 10.03 -22.17 6.67
N LEU A 132 11.20 -22.77 6.87
CA LEU A 132 11.41 -23.86 7.85
C LEU A 132 11.05 -23.44 9.29
N ALA A 133 11.04 -22.14 9.58
CA ALA A 133 10.82 -21.57 10.91
C ALA A 133 9.44 -20.90 11.08
N SER A 134 8.65 -20.79 10.01
CA SER A 134 7.27 -20.29 10.11
C SER A 134 6.34 -21.48 10.30
N VAL A 135 5.60 -21.50 11.41
CA VAL A 135 4.45 -22.42 11.58
C VAL A 135 3.57 -22.24 10.35
N GLY A 136 3.47 -23.29 9.53
CA GLY A 136 2.89 -23.24 8.19
C GLY A 136 1.57 -22.47 8.14
N GLY A 137 1.45 -21.51 7.24
CA GLY A 137 0.27 -20.66 7.16
C GLY A 137 0.38 -19.55 6.11
N ARG A 138 -0.77 -18.92 5.82
CA ARG A 138 -0.83 -17.69 5.04
C ARG A 138 -0.42 -16.50 5.93
N HIS A 139 0.15 -15.47 5.32
CA HIS A 139 0.61 -14.25 5.98
C HIS A 139 0.09 -13.04 5.24
N TRP A 140 -0.47 -12.09 5.98
CA TRP A 140 -0.99 -10.84 5.45
C TRP A 140 0.08 -9.76 5.53
N VAL A 141 0.35 -9.10 4.39
CA VAL A 141 1.35 -8.02 4.26
C VAL A 141 0.67 -6.79 3.69
N ALA A 142 0.81 -5.65 4.34
CA ALA A 142 0.29 -4.37 3.85
C ALA A 142 1.35 -3.61 3.07
N PHE A 143 0.91 -2.89 2.04
CA PHE A 143 1.71 -1.91 1.32
C PHE A 143 0.91 -0.62 1.15
N ARG A 144 1.60 0.53 1.26
CA ARG A 144 0.97 1.83 1.07
C ARG A 144 1.93 2.85 0.48
N GLY A 145 1.42 3.67 -0.43
CA GLY A 145 2.11 4.81 -1.03
C GLY A 145 1.81 6.10 -0.28
N PHE A 146 2.82 6.97 -0.18
CA PHE A 146 2.69 8.31 0.37
C PHE A 146 3.28 9.32 -0.61
N PRO A 147 2.50 10.34 -1.02
CA PRO A 147 3.03 11.47 -1.77
C PRO A 147 4.15 12.15 -1.00
N THR A 148 5.11 12.71 -1.74
CA THR A 148 6.20 13.48 -1.14
C THR A 148 6.03 14.97 -1.42
N SER A 149 6.99 15.78 -1.00
CA SER A 149 7.05 17.20 -1.41
C SER A 149 7.31 17.38 -2.91
N ASP A 150 7.88 16.36 -3.55
CA ASP A 150 7.99 16.27 -4.99
C ASP A 150 6.70 15.62 -5.53
N PRO A 151 5.91 16.33 -6.37
CA PRO A 151 4.64 15.82 -6.88
C PRO A 151 4.79 14.60 -7.81
N ASP A 152 5.97 14.40 -8.39
CA ASP A 152 6.24 13.27 -9.29
C ASP A 152 6.70 12.02 -8.53
N VAL A 153 6.87 12.11 -7.20
CA VAL A 153 7.39 11.05 -6.36
C VAL A 153 6.37 10.60 -5.33
N VAL A 154 6.10 9.29 -5.33
CA VAL A 154 5.28 8.60 -4.33
C VAL A 154 6.10 7.47 -3.73
N ASN A 155 6.38 7.55 -2.43
CA ASN A 155 7.13 6.51 -1.73
C ASN A 155 6.19 5.39 -1.28
N TYR A 156 6.42 4.19 -1.79
CA TYR A 156 5.71 2.97 -1.40
C TYR A 156 6.52 2.18 -0.40
N TYR A 157 5.86 1.77 0.69
CA TYR A 157 6.48 1.02 1.76
C TYR A 157 5.84 -0.36 1.93
N ASP A 158 6.68 -1.36 2.21
CA ASP A 158 6.30 -2.67 2.75
C ASP A 158 6.13 -2.55 4.27
N PHE A 159 4.90 -2.76 4.73
CA PHE A 159 4.51 -2.78 6.14
C PHE A 159 4.29 -4.21 6.65
N ASP A 160 5.05 -5.18 6.14
CA ASP A 160 5.12 -6.50 6.72
C ASP A 160 5.40 -6.39 8.22
N SER A 161 4.43 -6.84 9.02
CA SER A 161 4.51 -6.78 10.48
C SER A 161 5.70 -7.55 11.05
N LYS A 162 6.33 -8.46 10.28
CA LYS A 162 7.59 -9.12 10.67
C LYS A 162 8.82 -8.20 10.58
N LEU A 163 8.75 -7.08 9.87
CA LEU A 163 9.84 -6.11 9.78
C LEU A 163 9.92 -5.26 11.05
N ARG A 164 11.14 -4.83 11.41
CA ARG A 164 11.36 -3.91 12.53
C ARG A 164 10.79 -2.51 12.26
N GLN A 165 10.77 -2.10 10.99
CA GLN A 165 10.27 -0.82 10.49
C GLN A 165 9.79 -0.98 9.04
N PRO A 166 8.93 -0.08 8.52
CA PRO A 166 8.51 -0.11 7.13
C PRO A 166 9.70 -0.01 6.17
N ALA A 167 9.70 -0.81 5.10
CA ALA A 167 10.77 -0.81 4.11
C ALA A 167 10.32 -0.08 2.84
N LEU A 168 11.08 0.93 2.39
CA LEU A 168 10.82 1.60 1.11
C LEU A 168 11.09 0.61 -0.05
N VAL A 169 10.09 0.41 -0.92
CA VAL A 169 10.17 -0.57 -2.02
C VAL A 169 10.04 0.05 -3.41
N ALA A 170 9.44 1.22 -3.53
CA ALA A 170 9.30 1.94 -4.80
C ALA A 170 9.10 3.45 -4.57
N LYS A 171 9.41 4.26 -5.59
CA LYS A 171 9.25 5.72 -5.58
C LYS A 171 8.26 6.25 -6.63
N SER A 172 7.57 5.35 -7.32
CA SER A 172 6.51 5.67 -8.28
C SER A 172 5.51 4.53 -8.40
N HIS A 173 4.32 4.82 -8.96
CA HIS A 173 3.29 3.81 -9.24
C HIS A 173 3.78 2.69 -10.16
N ALA A 174 4.60 3.04 -11.17
CA ALA A 174 5.16 2.07 -12.11
C ALA A 174 6.13 1.11 -11.41
N GLN A 175 7.10 1.64 -10.66
CA GLN A 175 8.04 0.83 -9.89
C GLN A 175 7.32 -0.06 -8.86
N PHE A 176 6.28 0.46 -8.22
CA PHE A 176 5.48 -0.32 -7.28
C PHE A 176 4.73 -1.47 -7.96
N SER A 177 4.19 -1.22 -9.16
CA SER A 177 3.50 -2.24 -9.95
C SER A 177 4.46 -3.37 -10.33
N GLU A 178 5.65 -3.04 -10.84
CA GLU A 178 6.69 -4.02 -11.16
C GLU A 178 7.12 -4.83 -9.92
N TYR A 179 7.28 -4.16 -8.78
CA TYR A 179 7.64 -4.79 -7.51
C TYR A 179 6.57 -5.82 -7.08
N ILE A 180 5.29 -5.46 -7.11
CA ILE A 180 4.20 -6.34 -6.71
C ILE A 180 4.03 -7.50 -7.70
N GLU A 181 4.08 -7.25 -9.01
CA GLU A 181 3.99 -8.30 -10.01
C GLU A 181 5.12 -9.33 -9.89
N ARG A 182 6.35 -8.87 -9.66
CA ARG A 182 7.48 -9.77 -9.40
C ARG A 182 7.21 -10.63 -8.17
N ARG A 183 6.71 -10.05 -7.08
CA ARG A 183 6.36 -10.79 -5.85
C ARG A 183 5.23 -11.79 -6.06
N LEU A 184 4.26 -11.48 -6.92
CA LEU A 184 3.18 -12.40 -7.32
C LEU A 184 3.70 -13.55 -8.20
N LYS A 185 4.69 -13.31 -9.07
CA LYS A 185 5.36 -14.35 -9.87
C LYS A 185 6.19 -15.29 -8.99
N GLU A 186 6.94 -14.73 -8.03
CA GLU A 186 7.74 -15.50 -7.07
C GLU A 186 6.87 -16.37 -6.14
N LEU A 187 5.65 -15.91 -5.83
CA LEU A 187 4.73 -16.54 -4.88
C LEU A 187 3.33 -16.72 -5.51
N PRO A 188 3.15 -17.68 -6.44
CA PRO A 188 1.96 -17.77 -7.30
C PRO A 188 0.65 -18.01 -6.54
N ASP A 189 0.70 -18.63 -5.36
CA ASP A 189 -0.45 -18.87 -4.48
C ASP A 189 -0.93 -17.62 -3.72
N SER A 190 -0.25 -16.48 -3.91
CA SER A 190 -0.53 -15.24 -3.17
C SER A 190 -1.69 -14.47 -3.77
N GLN A 191 -2.57 -13.92 -2.95
CA GLN A 191 -3.70 -13.10 -3.40
C GLN A 191 -3.42 -11.63 -3.08
N LEU A 192 -3.74 -10.73 -4.00
CA LEU A 192 -3.58 -9.28 -3.81
C LEU A 192 -4.95 -8.62 -3.75
N LEU A 193 -5.14 -7.81 -2.71
CA LEU A 193 -6.36 -7.05 -2.44
C LEU A 193 -6.01 -5.57 -2.44
N PHE A 194 -6.67 -4.75 -3.25
CA PHE A 194 -6.59 -3.29 -3.13
C PHE A 194 -7.61 -2.82 -2.11
N VAL A 195 -7.18 -1.97 -1.18
CA VAL A 195 -8.06 -1.37 -0.17
C VAL A 195 -8.49 0.01 -0.66
N VAL A 196 -9.80 0.23 -0.67
CA VAL A 196 -10.44 1.46 -1.16
C VAL A 196 -11.53 1.91 -0.19
N PRO A 197 -11.93 3.19 -0.16
CA PRO A 197 -13.16 3.60 0.51
C PRO A 197 -14.38 2.88 -0.08
N LYS A 198 -15.43 2.66 0.72
CA LYS A 198 -16.63 1.94 0.27
C LYS A 198 -17.31 2.62 -0.92
N GLU A 199 -17.39 3.94 -0.90
CA GLU A 199 -17.95 4.77 -1.96
C GLU A 199 -17.16 4.60 -3.27
N VAL A 200 -15.82 4.50 -3.21
CA VAL A 200 -14.98 4.28 -4.38
C VAL A 200 -15.27 2.91 -5.02
N LEU A 201 -15.50 1.88 -4.20
CA LEU A 201 -15.91 0.56 -4.69
C LEU A 201 -17.32 0.60 -5.30
N ALA A 202 -18.28 1.19 -4.59
CA ALA A 202 -19.69 1.29 -5.00
C ALA A 202 -19.83 2.00 -6.36
N ASP A 203 -19.13 3.12 -6.52
CA ASP A 203 -19.14 3.92 -7.75
C ASP A 203 -18.22 3.35 -8.83
N ARG A 204 -17.46 2.28 -8.52
CA ARG A 204 -16.45 1.64 -9.38
C ARG A 204 -15.39 2.61 -9.91
N THR A 205 -15.10 3.67 -9.16
CA THR A 205 -14.19 4.73 -9.61
C THR A 205 -12.72 4.45 -9.29
N TRP A 206 -12.41 3.28 -8.74
CA TRP A 206 -11.05 2.78 -8.52
C TRP A 206 -10.30 2.42 -9.82
N ARG A 207 -10.99 2.37 -10.96
CA ARG A 207 -10.38 2.26 -12.30
C ARG A 207 -10.55 3.56 -13.06
N LEU A 208 -9.53 3.94 -13.82
CA LEU A 208 -9.60 4.99 -14.81
C LEU A 208 -10.58 4.60 -15.92
N PRO A 209 -11.40 5.54 -16.43
CA PRO A 209 -12.31 5.27 -17.54
C PRO A 209 -11.52 4.82 -18.77
N PRO A 210 -12.05 3.91 -19.62
CA PRO A 210 -11.41 3.54 -20.88
C PRO A 210 -10.94 4.79 -21.62
N SER A 211 -9.73 4.73 -22.20
CA SER A 211 -9.27 5.79 -23.09
C SER A 211 -10.37 6.00 -24.14
N PRO A 212 -10.78 7.24 -24.44
CA PRO A 212 -11.67 7.46 -25.57
C PRO A 212 -11.05 6.79 -26.79
N LYS A 213 -11.87 6.02 -27.53
CA LYS A 213 -11.41 5.46 -28.81
C LYS A 213 -10.98 6.64 -29.68
N PRO A 214 -9.83 6.57 -30.37
CA PRO A 214 -9.46 7.61 -31.31
C PRO A 214 -10.63 7.79 -32.29
N THR A 215 -11.02 9.03 -32.51
CA THR A 215 -12.04 9.35 -33.51
C THR A 215 -11.55 8.85 -34.88
N VAL A 216 -12.46 8.53 -35.80
CA VAL A 216 -12.13 8.07 -37.16
C VAL A 216 -11.10 8.99 -37.83
N GLU A 217 -11.17 10.29 -37.54
CA GLU A 217 -10.20 11.30 -38.00
C GLU A 217 -8.78 11.09 -37.43
N GLU A 218 -8.63 10.73 -36.16
CA GLU A 218 -7.33 10.43 -35.55
C GLU A 218 -6.77 9.11 -36.07
N GLU A 219 -7.63 8.12 -36.32
CA GLU A 219 -7.25 6.84 -36.91
C GLU A 219 -6.75 7.02 -38.35
N LEU A 220 -7.42 7.86 -39.14
CA LEU A 220 -6.99 8.26 -40.49
C LEU A 220 -5.68 9.04 -40.49
N VAL A 221 -5.46 9.94 -39.51
CA VAL A 221 -4.20 10.69 -39.37
C VAL A 221 -3.04 9.79 -38.97
N VAL A 222 -3.26 8.80 -38.10
CA VAL A 222 -2.25 7.80 -37.73
C VAL A 222 -1.90 6.91 -38.93
N GLU A 223 -2.90 6.50 -39.72
CA GLU A 223 -2.69 5.67 -40.91
C GLU A 223 -2.00 6.45 -42.05
N GLN A 224 -2.33 7.74 -42.23
CA GLN A 224 -1.63 8.62 -43.17
C GLN A 224 -0.17 8.88 -42.78
N ARG A 225 0.12 8.99 -41.48
CA ARG A 225 1.49 9.13 -40.96
C ARG A 225 2.31 7.84 -41.07
N ARG A 226 1.67 6.67 -40.99
CA ARG A 226 2.32 5.37 -41.20
C ARG A 226 2.62 5.08 -42.67
N SER A 227 1.77 5.57 -43.58
CA SER A 227 1.92 5.36 -45.02
C SER A 227 2.89 6.33 -45.71
N HIS A 228 3.29 7.43 -45.06
CA HIS A 228 4.26 8.40 -45.60
C HIS A 228 5.41 8.64 -44.60
N PRO A 229 6.48 7.81 -44.63
CA PRO A 229 7.69 8.13 -43.91
C PRO A 229 8.30 9.38 -44.55
N VAL A 230 8.44 10.46 -43.76
CA VAL A 230 9.18 11.66 -44.17
C VAL A 230 10.60 11.21 -44.55
N ALA A 231 10.93 11.32 -45.83
CA ALA A 231 12.27 11.08 -46.33
C ALA A 231 13.24 12.00 -45.57
N LYS A 232 14.16 11.41 -44.80
CA LYS A 232 15.27 12.14 -44.20
C LYS A 232 16.16 12.63 -45.34
N THR A 233 16.10 13.91 -45.65
CA THR A 233 17.06 14.61 -46.50
C THR A 233 18.44 14.55 -45.82
N SER A 234 19.41 14.00 -46.55
CA SER A 234 20.85 13.98 -46.20
C SER A 234 21.46 15.36 -46.13
#